data_AF-A0A6A0GZ91-F1
#
_entry.id   AF-A0A6A0GZ91-F1
#
_cell.length_a   1.000
_cell.length_b   1.000
_cell.length_c   1.000
_cell.angle_alpha   90.00
_cell.angle_beta   90.00
_cell.angle_gamma   90.00
#
_symmetry.space_group_name_H-M   'P 1'
#
loop_
_entity.id
_entity.type
_entity.pdbx_description
1 polymer ?
#
loop_
_entity_poly.entity_id
_entity_poly.type
_entity_poly.pdbx_seq_one_letter_code
_entity_poly.pdbx_strand_id
1 'polypeptide(L)'
;MPHTPGGMLYLSQWGSLSSATQIAFIALKAGKAADLGIEPEVNRAWAEQQINYALGSSGRSYLIGYGDNYPLRPHHRGSSCLDLPEVCDDGWALNQPGPNPQVLYGALVGGPDMSDGYTDERSDYVHNEVSVGGNTGFTSALAALTSLRQA
;
A
#
# COMPACT_ATOMS: atom_id res chain seq x y z
N MET A 1 6.76 17.86 4.92
CA MET A 1 6.39 17.22 3.64
C MET A 1 4.87 17.28 3.48
N PRO A 2 4.33 17.35 2.26
CA PRO A 2 2.88 17.34 2.05
C PRO A 2 2.25 16.04 2.58
N HIS A 3 1.15 16.18 3.31
CA HIS A 3 0.37 15.05 3.80
C HIS A 3 -1.09 15.22 3.39
N THR A 4 -1.77 14.10 3.18
CA THR A 4 -3.23 14.08 3.02
C THR A 4 -3.92 14.46 4.35
N PRO A 5 -5.20 14.84 4.33
CA PRO A 5 -5.99 15.04 5.56
C PRO A 5 -5.93 13.86 6.54
N GLY A 6 -5.90 12.62 6.05
CA GLY A 6 -5.75 11.39 6.84
C GLY A 6 -4.32 11.12 7.33
N GLY A 7 -3.37 11.98 6.97
CA GLY A 7 -2.00 11.98 7.48
C GLY A 7 -1.02 11.11 6.70
N MET A 8 -1.36 10.60 5.52
CA MET A 8 -0.39 9.91 4.66
C MET A 8 0.55 10.92 4.02
N LEU A 9 1.84 10.61 3.99
CA LEU A 9 2.82 11.35 3.19
C LEU A 9 2.46 11.22 1.71
N TYR A 10 2.31 12.35 1.01
CA TYR A 10 1.94 12.36 -0.41
C TYR A 10 3.01 13.05 -1.25
N LEU A 11 3.80 12.28 -2.01
CA LEU A 11 4.86 12.82 -2.87
C LEU A 11 4.52 12.85 -4.35
N SER A 12 3.66 11.93 -4.78
CA SER A 12 3.29 11.73 -6.18
C SER A 12 1.93 11.05 -6.23
N GLN A 13 1.17 11.30 -7.29
CA GLN A 13 -0.06 10.57 -7.59
C GLN A 13 0.23 9.09 -7.90
N TRP A 14 1.37 8.80 -8.56
CA TRP A 14 1.71 7.43 -8.93
C TRP A 14 2.45 6.77 -7.77
N GLY A 15 1.89 5.69 -7.23
CA GLY A 15 2.47 4.97 -6.10
C GLY A 15 2.62 5.86 -4.85
N SER A 16 1.56 6.58 -4.48
CA SER A 16 1.55 7.45 -3.30
C SER A 16 1.89 6.66 -2.03
N LEU A 17 1.25 5.50 -1.81
CA LEU A 17 1.55 4.59 -0.70
C LEU A 17 2.91 3.92 -0.83
N SER A 18 3.34 3.61 -2.05
CA SER A 18 4.66 3.05 -2.30
C SER A 18 5.76 4.01 -1.82
N SER A 19 5.59 5.31 -2.09
CA SER A 19 6.52 6.35 -1.64
C SER A 19 6.47 6.52 -0.12
N ALA A 20 5.26 6.62 0.46
CA ALA A 20 5.07 6.78 1.89
C ALA A 20 5.73 5.65 2.70
N THR A 21 5.49 4.40 2.30
CA THR A 21 6.00 3.21 3.01
C THR A 21 7.51 3.01 2.86
N GLN A 22 8.09 3.36 1.71
CA GLN A 22 9.55 3.36 1.53
C GLN A 22 10.23 4.39 2.44
N ILE A 23 9.66 5.60 2.56
CA ILE A 23 10.21 6.63 3.43
C ILE A 23 10.01 6.27 4.91
N ALA A 24 8.89 5.62 5.26
CA ALA A 24 8.70 5.04 6.58
C ALA A 24 9.81 4.04 6.93
N PHE A 25 10.21 3.17 6.00
CA PHE A 25 11.34 2.27 6.21
C PHE A 25 12.66 3.02 6.41
N ILE A 26 12.92 4.06 5.62
CA ILE A 26 14.12 4.90 5.79
C ILE A 26 14.14 5.56 7.18
N ALA A 27 13.01 6.09 7.64
CA ALA A 27 12.87 6.68 8.97
C ALA A 27 13.17 5.66 10.08
N LEU A 28 12.65 4.42 9.96
CA LEU A 28 12.94 3.33 10.90
C LEU A 28 14.42 2.94 10.93
N LYS A 29 15.10 3.00 9.78
CA LYS A 29 16.54 2.74 9.68
C LYS A 29 17.36 3.88 10.28
N ALA A 30 16.96 5.13 10.02
CA ALA A 30 17.60 6.31 10.58
C ALA A 30 17.52 6.34 12.11
N GLY A 31 16.38 5.93 12.68
CA GLY A 31 16.21 5.82 14.14
C GLY A 31 17.12 4.78 14.82
N LYS A 32 17.81 3.90 14.06
CA LYS A 32 18.86 3.03 14.62
C LYS A 32 20.21 3.74 14.77
N ALA A 33 20.37 4.95 14.24
CA ALA A 33 21.58 5.75 14.32
C ALA A 33 21.43 6.90 15.35
N ALA A 34 21.08 6.54 16.59
CA ALA A 34 20.84 7.51 17.68
C ALA A 34 22.04 8.45 17.92
N ASP A 35 23.27 7.96 17.67
CA ASP A 35 24.52 8.72 17.80
C ASP A 35 24.61 9.91 16.83
N LEU A 36 23.74 9.98 15.82
CA LEU A 36 23.66 11.08 14.86
C LEU A 36 22.67 12.18 15.28
N GLY A 37 22.11 12.13 16.49
CA GLY A 37 21.09 13.08 16.95
C GLY A 37 19.73 12.90 16.26
N ILE A 38 19.49 11.71 15.70
CA ILE A 38 18.21 11.35 15.06
C ILE A 38 17.29 10.77 16.13
N GLU A 39 16.22 11.48 16.44
CA GLU A 39 15.21 11.09 17.44
C GLU A 39 14.51 9.77 17.06
N PRO A 40 14.85 8.63 17.68
CA PRO A 40 14.37 7.32 17.23
C PRO A 40 12.86 7.18 17.40
N GLU A 41 12.32 7.67 18.51
CA GLU A 41 10.90 7.51 18.84
C GLU A 41 9.99 8.34 17.94
N VAL A 42 10.41 9.56 17.57
CA VAL A 42 9.67 10.38 16.61
C VAL A 42 9.61 9.70 15.24
N ASN A 43 10.74 9.16 14.77
CA ASN A 43 10.79 8.45 13.49
C ASN A 43 10.00 7.14 13.50
N ARG A 44 10.05 6.38 14.61
CA ARG A 44 9.27 5.16 14.79
C ARG A 44 7.78 5.43 14.76
N ALA A 45 7.31 6.39 15.57
CA ALA A 45 5.91 6.77 15.64
C ALA A 45 5.38 7.27 14.28
N TRP A 46 6.17 8.10 13.58
CA TRP A 46 5.80 8.58 12.25
C TRP A 46 5.74 7.43 11.23
N ALA A 47 6.75 6.57 11.20
CA ALA A 47 6.76 5.42 10.29
C ALA A 47 5.62 4.44 10.56
N GLU A 48 5.35 4.15 11.84
CA GLU A 48 4.21 3.33 12.25
C GLU A 48 2.88 3.93 11.79
N GLN A 49 2.72 5.26 11.89
CA GLN A 49 1.53 5.94 11.40
C GLN A 49 1.36 5.82 9.88
N GLN A 50 2.44 5.88 9.09
CA GLN A 50 2.37 5.63 7.64
C GLN A 50 1.97 4.18 7.30
N ILE A 51 2.49 3.19 8.04
CA ILE A 51 2.13 1.78 7.84
C ILE A 51 0.68 1.52 8.28
N ASN A 52 0.25 2.10 9.41
CA ASN A 52 -1.13 1.99 9.86
C ASN A 52 -2.11 2.65 8.90
N TYR A 53 -1.72 3.74 8.22
CA TYR A 53 -2.52 4.32 7.15
C TYR A 53 -2.76 3.31 6.02
N ALA A 54 -1.70 2.66 5.52
CA ALA A 54 -1.80 1.62 4.49
C ALA A 54 -2.68 0.44 4.93
N LEU A 55 -2.68 0.12 6.24
CA LEU A 55 -3.46 -0.95 6.85
C LEU A 55 -4.89 -0.55 7.24
N GLY A 56 -5.22 0.75 7.13
CA GLY A 56 -6.59 1.25 7.21
C GLY A 56 -6.96 2.19 8.35
N SER A 57 -5.98 2.85 8.98
CA SER A 57 -6.27 3.88 9.98
C SER A 57 -7.06 5.08 9.43
N SER A 58 -7.11 5.26 8.10
CA SER A 58 -7.93 6.27 7.42
C SER A 58 -9.35 5.79 7.06
N GLY A 59 -9.75 4.60 7.50
CA GLY A 59 -11.10 4.05 7.30
C GLY A 59 -11.22 2.99 6.20
N ARG A 60 -10.13 2.66 5.49
CA ARG A 60 -10.07 1.51 4.57
C ARG A 60 -8.66 0.96 4.45
N SER A 61 -8.54 -0.36 4.37
CA SER A 61 -7.25 -0.97 4.03
C SER A 61 -6.88 -0.70 2.56
N TYR A 62 -5.59 -0.56 2.29
CA TYR A 62 -5.01 -0.54 0.94
C TYR A 62 -4.18 -1.81 0.65
N LEU A 63 -4.12 -2.74 1.62
CA LEU A 63 -3.47 -4.03 1.48
C LEU A 63 -4.52 -5.09 1.16
N ILE A 64 -4.41 -5.68 -0.03
CA ILE A 64 -5.40 -6.63 -0.53
C ILE A 64 -5.46 -7.87 0.37
N GLY A 65 -6.68 -8.23 0.79
CA GLY A 65 -6.95 -9.36 1.68
C GLY A 65 -6.66 -9.10 3.16
N TYR A 66 -6.45 -7.85 3.57
CA TYR A 66 -6.23 -7.48 4.97
C TYR A 66 -7.21 -6.37 5.41
N GLY A 67 -7.73 -6.48 6.63
CA GLY A 67 -8.60 -5.48 7.24
C GLY A 67 -9.97 -5.39 6.55
N ASP A 68 -10.72 -4.35 6.90
CA ASP A 68 -12.02 -4.07 6.30
C ASP A 68 -11.86 -3.19 5.04
N ASN A 69 -12.79 -3.36 4.08
CA ASN A 69 -12.88 -2.51 2.88
C ASN A 69 -11.57 -2.43 2.06
N TYR A 70 -10.82 -3.53 1.95
CA TYR A 70 -9.64 -3.59 1.10
C TYR A 70 -10.00 -3.55 -0.41
N PRO A 71 -9.06 -3.19 -1.31
CA PRO A 71 -9.31 -3.17 -2.75
C PRO A 71 -9.64 -4.54 -3.31
N LEU A 72 -10.71 -4.61 -4.09
CA LEU A 72 -11.19 -5.85 -4.71
C LEU A 72 -10.88 -5.88 -6.21
N ARG A 73 -10.54 -4.75 -6.83
CA ARG A 73 -10.38 -4.63 -8.29
C ARG A 73 -8.99 -4.09 -8.65
N PRO A 74 -7.88 -4.66 -8.15
CA PRO A 74 -6.55 -4.18 -8.50
C PRO A 74 -6.28 -4.33 -10.00
N HIS A 75 -5.49 -3.40 -10.56
CA HIS A 75 -4.99 -3.46 -11.93
C HIS A 75 -3.93 -4.56 -12.06
N HIS A 76 -4.37 -5.82 -12.08
CA HIS A 76 -3.50 -6.99 -12.12
C HIS A 76 -4.13 -8.16 -12.87
N ARG A 77 -3.58 -8.45 -14.06
CA ARG A 77 -4.10 -9.47 -15.00
C ARG A 77 -4.26 -10.85 -14.38
N GLY A 78 -3.22 -11.34 -13.71
CA GLY A 78 -3.25 -12.70 -13.15
C GLY A 78 -4.36 -12.89 -12.12
N SER A 79 -4.70 -11.84 -11.37
CA SER A 79 -5.79 -11.91 -10.39
C SER A 79 -7.18 -11.69 -10.98
N SER A 80 -7.25 -10.99 -12.11
CA SER A 80 -8.53 -10.76 -12.76
C SER A 80 -9.01 -11.96 -13.57
N CYS A 81 -8.17 -12.95 -13.86
CA CYS A 81 -8.61 -14.17 -14.54
C CYS A 81 -9.42 -15.12 -13.64
N LEU A 82 -10.43 -15.77 -14.22
CA LEU A 82 -11.12 -16.91 -13.60
C LEU A 82 -10.18 -18.11 -13.45
N ASP A 83 -10.64 -19.11 -12.72
CA ASP A 83 -9.95 -20.40 -12.64
C ASP A 83 -9.90 -21.09 -14.00
N LEU A 84 -8.83 -21.83 -14.25
CA LEU A 84 -8.74 -22.71 -15.43
C LEU A 84 -9.87 -23.76 -15.37
N PRO A 85 -10.48 -24.13 -16.51
CA PRO A 85 -10.02 -23.89 -17.88
C PRO A 85 -10.61 -22.64 -18.56
N GLU A 86 -11.22 -21.71 -17.83
CA GLU A 86 -11.86 -20.54 -18.42
C GLU A 86 -10.85 -19.67 -19.21
N VAL A 87 -11.28 -19.19 -20.37
CA VAL A 87 -10.44 -18.33 -21.21
C VAL A 87 -10.41 -16.93 -20.63
N CYS A 88 -9.20 -16.38 -20.47
CA CYS A 88 -8.99 -15.03 -19.98
C CYS A 88 -8.16 -14.24 -21.01
N ASP A 89 -8.82 -13.33 -21.74
CA ASP A 89 -8.15 -12.35 -22.60
C ASP A 89 -8.01 -11.00 -21.90
N ASP A 90 -7.11 -10.15 -22.40
CA ASP A 90 -6.80 -8.83 -21.82
C ASP A 90 -8.04 -7.92 -21.71
N GLY A 91 -8.95 -7.99 -22.69
CA GLY A 91 -10.15 -7.17 -22.72
C GLY A 91 -11.13 -7.59 -21.63
N TRP A 92 -11.39 -8.89 -21.52
CA TRP A 92 -12.22 -9.44 -20.45
C TRP A 92 -11.61 -9.20 -19.07
N ALA A 93 -10.31 -9.47 -18.92
CA ALA A 93 -9.55 -9.30 -17.68
C ALA A 93 -9.61 -7.86 -17.14
N LEU A 94 -9.58 -6.86 -18.01
CA LEU A 94 -9.68 -5.45 -17.64
C LEU A 94 -11.12 -5.01 -17.33
N ASN A 95 -12.08 -5.43 -18.15
CA ASN A 95 -13.42 -4.83 -18.19
C ASN A 95 -14.51 -5.61 -17.45
N GLN A 96 -14.24 -6.81 -16.92
CA GLN A 96 -15.27 -7.57 -16.22
C GLN A 96 -15.88 -6.78 -15.05
N PRO A 97 -17.19 -6.92 -14.80
CA PRO A 97 -17.84 -6.30 -13.66
C PRO A 97 -17.39 -6.95 -12.35
N GLY A 98 -17.43 -6.19 -11.26
CA GLY A 98 -17.16 -6.71 -9.91
C GLY A 98 -15.68 -6.97 -9.59
N PRO A 99 -15.43 -7.62 -8.43
CA PRO A 99 -14.10 -7.99 -7.93
C PRO A 99 -13.25 -8.79 -8.90
N ASN A 100 -11.94 -8.78 -8.70
CA ASN A 100 -11.05 -9.78 -9.29
C ASN A 100 -11.40 -11.17 -8.72
N PRO A 101 -11.53 -12.22 -9.56
CA PRO A 101 -11.84 -13.57 -9.10
C PRO A 101 -10.82 -14.13 -8.11
N GLN A 102 -9.54 -13.81 -8.30
CA GLN A 102 -8.47 -14.23 -7.41
C GLN A 102 -8.10 -13.09 -6.46
N VAL A 103 -8.06 -13.40 -5.16
CA VAL A 103 -7.59 -12.43 -4.17
C VAL A 103 -6.05 -12.38 -4.20
N LEU A 104 -5.50 -11.22 -4.55
CA LEU A 104 -4.06 -10.99 -4.59
C LEU A 104 -3.51 -10.62 -3.20
N TYR A 105 -3.54 -11.59 -2.28
CA TYR A 105 -3.18 -11.37 -0.88
C TYR A 105 -1.83 -10.65 -0.71
N GLY A 106 -1.84 -9.60 0.13
CA GLY A 106 -0.65 -8.87 0.52
C GLY A 106 -0.14 -7.87 -0.52
N ALA A 107 -0.81 -7.70 -1.66
CA ALA A 107 -0.46 -6.65 -2.60
C ALA A 107 -0.89 -5.27 -2.07
N LEU A 108 0.02 -4.31 -2.09
CA LEU A 108 -0.26 -2.92 -1.75
C LEU A 108 -0.62 -2.15 -3.03
N VAL A 109 -1.79 -1.54 -3.07
CA VAL A 109 -2.20 -0.72 -4.22
C VAL A 109 -1.47 0.62 -4.24
N GLY A 110 -1.50 1.32 -5.39
CA GLY A 110 -0.88 2.63 -5.59
C GLY A 110 -1.23 3.63 -4.49
N GLY A 111 -2.49 3.64 -4.05
CA GLY A 111 -2.97 4.42 -2.92
C GLY A 111 -3.91 5.56 -3.31
N PRO A 112 -4.32 6.39 -2.35
CA PRO A 112 -5.25 7.50 -2.59
C PRO A 112 -4.54 8.72 -3.21
N ASP A 113 -5.37 9.66 -3.65
CA ASP A 113 -4.96 11.01 -4.02
C ASP A 113 -4.63 11.89 -2.79
N MET A 114 -4.23 13.14 -3.05
CA MET A 114 -3.83 14.10 -2.01
C MET A 114 -4.96 14.44 -1.00
N SER A 115 -6.22 14.17 -1.35
CA SER A 115 -7.40 14.41 -0.53
C SER A 115 -7.93 13.17 0.19
N ASP A 116 -7.15 12.08 0.22
CA ASP A 116 -7.57 10.73 0.67
C ASP A 116 -8.63 10.09 -0.25
N GLY A 117 -8.85 10.64 -1.45
CA GLY A 117 -9.77 10.12 -2.45
C GLY A 117 -9.23 8.82 -3.06
N TYR A 118 -10.08 7.79 -3.13
CA TYR A 118 -9.74 6.50 -3.74
C TYR A 118 -10.98 5.83 -4.32
N THR A 119 -10.86 5.34 -5.56
CA THR A 119 -11.87 4.53 -6.23
C THR A 119 -11.28 3.17 -6.55
N ASP A 120 -11.97 2.09 -6.18
CA ASP A 120 -11.56 0.71 -6.49
C ASP A 120 -11.94 0.37 -7.93
N GLU A 121 -11.10 0.78 -8.87
CA GLU A 121 -11.35 0.68 -10.30
C GLU A 121 -10.16 0.03 -11.03
N ARG A 122 -10.42 -1.12 -11.66
CA ARG A 122 -9.38 -1.91 -12.34
C ARG A 122 -8.68 -1.16 -13.46
N SER A 123 -9.40 -0.28 -14.18
CA SER A 123 -8.83 0.56 -15.25
C SER A 123 -7.96 1.69 -14.72
N ASP A 124 -8.10 2.07 -13.45
CA ASP A 124 -7.31 3.10 -12.80
C ASP A 124 -5.97 2.52 -12.31
N TYR A 125 -5.03 2.41 -13.25
CA TYR A 125 -3.67 1.97 -12.96
C TYR A 125 -2.87 2.97 -12.10
N VAL A 126 -3.37 4.17 -11.80
CA VAL A 126 -2.62 5.11 -10.93
C VAL A 126 -2.81 4.70 -9.47
N HIS A 127 -4.06 4.50 -9.07
CA HIS A 127 -4.40 4.24 -7.68
C HIS A 127 -4.53 2.74 -7.36
N ASN A 128 -4.86 1.90 -8.36
CA ASN A 128 -5.12 0.46 -8.20
C ASN A 128 -4.03 -0.44 -8.76
N GLU A 129 -2.95 0.11 -9.33
CA GLU A 129 -1.78 -0.70 -9.70
C GLU A 129 -1.12 -1.29 -8.47
N VAL A 130 -0.55 -2.48 -8.66
CA VAL A 130 0.24 -3.21 -7.66
C VAL A 130 1.59 -3.54 -8.28
N SER A 131 2.65 -3.46 -7.48
CA SER A 131 4.00 -3.76 -7.99
C SER A 131 4.91 -4.31 -6.89
N VAL A 132 5.94 -5.04 -7.31
CA VAL A 132 7.03 -5.50 -6.42
C VAL A 132 7.68 -4.30 -5.72
N GLY A 133 7.91 -3.20 -6.47
CA GLY A 133 8.48 -1.97 -5.92
C GLY A 133 7.61 -1.38 -4.81
N GLY A 134 6.29 -1.31 -5.02
CA GLY A 134 5.36 -0.81 -4.01
C GLY A 134 5.34 -1.63 -2.73
N ASN A 135 5.45 -2.95 -2.85
CA ASN A 135 5.51 -3.85 -1.70
C ASN A 135 6.84 -3.83 -0.95
N THR A 136 7.94 -3.43 -1.58
CA THR A 136 9.30 -3.55 -0.99
C THR A 136 9.45 -2.68 0.27
N GLY A 137 9.08 -1.39 0.18
CA GLY A 137 9.14 -0.47 1.31
C GLY A 137 8.22 -0.89 2.46
N PHE A 138 6.97 -1.21 2.11
CA PHE A 138 5.96 -1.69 3.05
C PHE A 138 6.39 -2.94 3.82
N THR A 139 6.84 -3.98 3.11
CA THR A 139 7.29 -5.24 3.73
C THR A 139 8.50 -5.00 4.64
N SER A 140 9.45 -4.17 4.20
CA SER A 140 10.65 -3.85 4.98
C SER A 140 10.32 -3.05 6.26
N ALA A 141 9.39 -2.10 6.16
CA ALA A 141 8.89 -1.33 7.31
C ALA A 141 8.12 -2.20 8.30
N LEU A 142 7.24 -3.08 7.82
CA LEU A 142 6.53 -4.05 8.67
C LEU A 142 7.49 -4.96 9.45
N ALA A 143 8.51 -5.50 8.78
CA ALA A 143 9.53 -6.32 9.43
C ALA A 143 10.29 -5.53 10.50
N ALA A 144 10.66 -4.28 10.20
CA ALA A 144 11.34 -3.41 11.15
C ALA A 144 10.48 -3.08 12.38
N LEU A 145 9.21 -2.70 12.19
CA LEU A 145 8.27 -2.43 13.28
C LEU A 145 8.02 -3.68 14.15
N THR A 146 7.84 -4.84 13.52
CA THR A 146 7.63 -6.10 14.24
C THR A 146 8.85 -6.47 15.09
N SER A 147 10.06 -6.30 14.55
CA SER A 147 11.31 -6.53 15.30
C SER A 147 11.47 -5.60 16.49
N LEU A 148 10.96 -4.36 16.42
CA LEU A 148 11.03 -3.40 17.53
C LEU A 148 10.02 -3.71 18.64
N ARG A 149 8.89 -4.36 18.33
CA ARG A 149 7.88 -4.76 19.32
C ARG A 149 8.24 -6.04 20.09
N GLN A 150 9.20 -6.82 19.58
CA GLN A 150 9.67 -8.06 20.21
C GLN A 150 10.91 -7.86 21.08
N ALA A 151 11.46 -6.65 21.13
CA ALA A 151 12.60 -6.25 21.96
C ALA A 151 12.12 -5.57 23.24
#